data_AF-A0A9E1NEA9-F1
#
_entry.id   AF-A0A9E1NEA9-F1
#
_cell.length_a   1.000
_cell.length_b   1.000
_cell.length_c   1.000
_cell.angle_alpha   90.00
_cell.angle_beta   90.00
_cell.angle_gamma   90.00
#
_symmetry.space_group_name_H-M   'P 1'
#
loop_
_entity.id
_entity.type
_entity.pdbx_description
1 polymer ?
#
loop_
_entity_poly.entity_id
_entity_poly.type
_entity_poly.pdbx_seq_one_letter_code
_entity_poly.pdbx_strand_id
1 'polypeptide(L)'
;MLSRKIMSAHLDQISYTIKSHIKDNFSTVKDFKVIGMGVGRMLINMISKKNNWKYMSLDQYINIKYNKRLCEPSDAAPSFLLSLLLKKYYE
;
A
#
# COMPACT_ATOMS: atom_id res chain seq x y z
N MET A 1 -16.15 -6.10 -22.49
CA MET A 1 -15.09 -5.05 -22.57
C MET A 1 -13.74 -5.64 -22.17
N LEU A 2 -12.74 -5.51 -23.03
CA LEU A 2 -11.39 -6.06 -22.84
C LEU A 2 -10.68 -5.50 -21.60
N SER A 3 -10.82 -4.21 -21.33
CA SER A 3 -10.22 -3.53 -20.16
C SER A 3 -10.61 -4.15 -18.83
N ARG A 4 -11.86 -4.60 -18.67
CA ARG A 4 -12.32 -5.29 -17.47
C ARG A 4 -11.64 -6.65 -17.28
N LYS A 5 -11.43 -7.40 -18.36
CA LYS A 5 -10.73 -8.70 -18.33
C LYS A 5 -9.26 -8.51 -17.93
N ILE A 6 -8.59 -7.50 -18.52
CA ILE A 6 -7.21 -7.13 -18.18
C ILE A 6 -7.12 -6.73 -16.70
N MET A 7 -8.01 -5.86 -16.23
CA MET A 7 -8.04 -5.44 -14.82
C MET A 7 -8.22 -6.64 -13.88
N SER A 8 -9.15 -7.56 -14.17
CA SER A 8 -9.35 -8.75 -13.34
C SER A 8 -8.09 -9.61 -13.27
N ALA A 9 -7.46 -9.88 -14.41
CA ALA A 9 -6.24 -10.68 -14.47
C ALA A 9 -5.10 -10.05 -13.64
N HIS A 10 -4.91 -8.74 -13.73
CA HIS A 10 -3.91 -8.05 -12.92
C HIS A 10 -4.24 -8.09 -11.41
N LEU A 11 -5.49 -7.85 -11.03
CA LEU A 11 -5.89 -7.92 -9.62
C LEU A 11 -5.68 -9.33 -9.04
N ASP A 12 -5.98 -10.36 -9.83
CA ASP A 12 -5.81 -11.76 -9.41
C ASP A 12 -4.31 -12.11 -9.28
N GLN A 13 -3.47 -11.67 -10.23
CA GLN A 13 -2.03 -11.88 -10.17
C GLN A 13 -1.39 -11.18 -8.96
N ILE A 14 -1.71 -9.89 -8.73
CA ILE A 14 -1.17 -9.15 -7.60
C ILE A 14 -1.64 -9.79 -6.27
N SER A 15 -2.91 -10.16 -6.19
CA SER A 15 -3.50 -10.87 -5.04
C SER A 15 -2.77 -12.19 -4.75
N TYR A 16 -2.49 -12.98 -5.79
CA TYR A 16 -1.74 -14.23 -5.67
C TYR A 16 -0.33 -14.01 -5.13
N THR A 17 0.40 -13.03 -5.68
CA THR A 17 1.76 -12.71 -5.22
C THR A 17 1.78 -12.27 -3.76
N ILE A 18 0.84 -11.41 -3.34
CA ILE A 18 0.74 -10.97 -1.94
C ILE A 18 0.44 -12.17 -1.02
N LYS A 19 -0.48 -13.07 -1.43
CA LYS A 19 -0.81 -14.27 -0.65
C LYS A 19 0.39 -15.19 -0.47
N SER A 20 1.16 -15.44 -1.53
CA SER A 20 2.38 -16.25 -1.43
C SER A 20 3.36 -15.60 -0.46
N HIS A 21 3.64 -14.31 -0.62
CA HIS A 21 4.58 -13.62 0.24
C HIS A 21 4.16 -13.65 1.73
N ILE A 22 2.86 -13.47 2.03
CA ILE A 22 2.32 -13.59 3.39
C ILE A 22 2.50 -15.01 3.92
N LYS A 23 2.16 -16.02 3.12
CA LYS A 23 2.30 -17.43 3.51
C LYS A 23 3.75 -17.80 3.80
N ASP A 24 4.67 -17.33 2.96
CA ASP A 24 6.07 -17.74 3.00
C ASP A 24 6.86 -17.04 4.12
N ASN A 25 6.48 -15.80 4.47
CA ASN A 25 7.26 -14.95 5.38
C ASN A 25 6.52 -14.60 6.69
N PHE A 26 5.20 -14.71 6.72
CA PHE A 26 4.36 -14.18 7.80
C PHE A 26 3.27 -15.17 8.26
N SER A 27 3.46 -16.47 8.03
CA SER A 27 2.46 -17.52 8.32
C SER A 27 1.99 -17.56 9.79
N THR A 28 2.81 -17.09 10.73
CA THR A 28 2.50 -17.06 12.17
C THR A 28 1.87 -15.74 12.63
N VAL A 29 1.87 -14.70 11.79
CA VAL A 29 1.35 -13.36 12.13
C VAL A 29 -0.16 -13.33 11.89
N LYS A 30 -0.93 -13.18 12.98
CA LYS A 30 -2.40 -13.15 12.92
C LYS A 30 -2.98 -11.79 12.52
N ASP A 31 -2.26 -10.69 12.78
CA ASP A 31 -2.75 -9.33 12.59
C ASP A 31 -1.93 -8.54 11.56
N PHE A 32 -1.94 -9.00 10.32
CA PHE A 32 -1.32 -8.24 9.23
C PHE A 32 -2.22 -7.07 8.80
N LYS A 33 -1.57 -5.95 8.49
CA LYS A 33 -2.20 -4.78 7.87
C LYS A 33 -1.41 -4.44 6.60
N VAL A 34 -2.13 -4.28 5.49
CA VAL A 34 -1.56 -3.88 4.20
C VAL A 34 -1.56 -2.35 4.12
N ILE A 35 -0.38 -1.77 3.90
CA ILE A 35 -0.22 -0.32 3.72
C ILE A 35 -0.08 -0.01 2.23
N GLY A 36 -1.07 0.69 1.66
CA GLY A 36 -1.06 1.10 0.26
C GLY A 36 -0.33 2.43 0.06
N MET A 37 0.61 2.46 -0.90
CA MET A 37 1.35 3.67 -1.28
C MET A 37 1.51 3.77 -2.81
N GLY A 38 1.90 4.95 -3.29
CA GLY A 38 2.11 5.22 -4.72
C GLY A 38 0.84 5.24 -5.56
N VAL A 39 1.04 5.21 -6.88
CA VAL A 39 -0.04 5.19 -7.89
C VAL A 39 -0.85 3.91 -7.86
N GLY A 40 -0.26 2.80 -7.39
CA GLY A 40 -0.90 1.50 -7.28
C GLY A 40 -1.84 1.35 -6.07
N ARG A 41 -1.91 2.34 -5.16
CA ARG A 41 -2.68 2.25 -3.90
C ARG A 41 -4.14 1.88 -4.10
N MET A 42 -4.76 2.37 -5.18
CA MET A 42 -6.15 2.05 -5.52
C MET A 42 -6.34 0.55 -5.79
N LEU A 43 -5.42 -0.07 -6.53
CA LEU A 43 -5.49 -1.50 -6.84
C LEU A 43 -5.32 -2.33 -5.56
N ILE A 44 -4.38 -1.95 -4.69
CA ILE A 44 -4.15 -2.63 -3.41
C ILE A 44 -5.38 -2.52 -2.50
N ASN A 45 -6.05 -1.36 -2.46
CA ASN A 45 -7.31 -1.22 -1.73
C ASN A 45 -8.40 -2.17 -2.26
N MET A 46 -8.56 -2.26 -3.58
CA MET A 46 -9.51 -3.18 -4.21
C MET A 46 -9.21 -4.64 -3.87
N ILE A 47 -7.94 -5.05 -3.98
CA ILE A 47 -7.48 -6.41 -3.64
C ILE A 47 -7.72 -6.69 -2.16
N SER A 48 -7.41 -5.74 -1.29
CA SER A 48 -7.58 -5.91 0.15
C SER A 48 -9.05 -6.10 0.52
N LYS A 49 -9.96 -5.33 -0.07
CA LYS A 49 -11.42 -5.54 0.09
C LYS A 49 -11.86 -6.91 -0.40
N LYS A 50 -11.41 -7.33 -1.60
CA LYS A 50 -11.75 -8.65 -2.18
C LYS A 50 -11.31 -9.81 -1.29
N ASN A 51 -10.17 -9.67 -0.61
CA ASN A 51 -9.58 -10.72 0.22
C ASN A 51 -9.83 -10.55 1.74
N ASN A 52 -10.65 -9.58 2.14
CA ASN A 52 -10.91 -9.25 3.54
C ASN A 52 -9.63 -8.95 4.35
N TRP A 53 -8.67 -8.25 3.76
CA TRP A 53 -7.44 -7.82 4.40
C TRP A 53 -7.61 -6.44 5.04
N LYS A 54 -7.05 -6.25 6.24
CA LYS A 54 -6.97 -4.93 6.88
C LYS A 54 -6.10 -4.01 6.01
N TYR A 55 -6.68 -2.93 5.49
CA TYR A 55 -6.00 -1.97 4.61
C TYR A 55 -5.94 -0.57 5.24
N MET A 56 -4.87 0.16 4.96
CA MET A 56 -4.70 1.57 5.31
C MET A 56 -3.84 2.25 4.23
N SER A 57 -4.15 3.51 3.86
CA SER A 57 -3.25 4.26 2.99
C SER A 57 -2.01 4.74 3.76
N LEU A 58 -0.91 5.01 3.06
CA LEU A 58 0.28 5.57 3.69
C LEU A 58 -0.03 6.86 4.45
N ASP A 59 -0.85 7.75 3.86
CA ASP A 59 -1.20 9.04 4.46
C ASP A 59 -1.96 8.88 5.79
N GLN A 60 -2.83 7.87 5.87
CA GLN A 60 -3.51 7.51 7.11
C GLN A 60 -2.56 6.89 8.13
N TYR A 61 -1.61 6.07 7.67
CA TYR A 61 -0.66 5.37 8.53
C TYR A 61 0.33 6.33 9.19
N ILE A 62 0.87 7.29 8.44
CA ILE A 62 1.82 8.30 8.95
C ILE A 62 1.12 9.40 9.78
N ASN A 63 -0.21 9.56 9.64
CA ASN A 63 -1.01 10.57 10.34
C ASN A 63 -0.46 12.00 10.23
N ILE A 64 0.08 12.37 9.07
CA ILE A 64 0.67 13.70 8.84
C ILE A 64 -0.38 14.61 8.24
N LYS A 65 -0.65 15.76 8.89
CA LYS A 65 -1.45 16.85 8.31
C LYS A 65 -0.63 17.55 7.23
N TYR A 66 -0.59 16.99 6.02
CA TYR A 66 0.11 17.60 4.89
C TYR A 66 -0.76 18.68 4.24
N ASN A 67 -0.16 19.80 3.85
CA ASN A 67 -0.85 20.84 3.10
C ASN A 67 -1.09 20.33 1.68
N LYS A 68 -2.33 19.96 1.36
CA LYS A 68 -2.78 19.26 0.13
C LYS A 68 -2.48 19.96 -1.21
N ARG A 69 -1.76 21.07 -1.20
CA ARG A 69 -1.62 21.96 -2.36
C ARG A 69 -0.61 21.50 -3.42
N LEU A 70 0.23 20.48 -3.16
CA LEU A 70 1.32 20.12 -4.10
C LEU A 70 1.52 18.61 -4.39
N CYS A 71 1.48 17.73 -3.39
CA CYS A 71 1.73 16.27 -3.56
C CYS A 71 1.30 15.54 -2.28
N GLU A 72 0.66 14.37 -2.36
CA GLU A 72 0.40 13.54 -1.17
C GLU A 72 1.67 12.76 -0.78
N PRO A 73 1.94 12.51 0.53
CA PRO A 73 3.06 11.66 0.94
C PRO A 73 3.12 10.32 0.22
N SER A 74 1.95 9.73 -0.07
CA SER A 74 1.85 8.50 -0.88
C SER A 74 2.41 8.64 -2.30
N ASP A 75 2.33 9.81 -2.93
CA ASP A 75 2.78 10.01 -4.32
C ASP A 75 4.32 10.13 -4.42
N ALA A 76 4.95 10.57 -3.33
CA ALA A 76 6.40 10.67 -3.18
C ALA A 76 6.93 9.73 -2.07
N ALA A 77 6.29 8.57 -1.89
CA ALA A 77 6.51 7.72 -0.70
C ALA A 77 7.98 7.40 -0.39
N PRO A 78 8.84 7.02 -1.36
CA PRO A 78 10.24 6.72 -1.05
C PRO A 78 11.01 7.93 -0.49
N SER A 79 10.94 9.08 -1.16
CA SER A 79 11.68 10.28 -0.74
C SER A 79 11.10 10.89 0.53
N PHE A 80 9.78 10.84 0.69
CA PHE A 80 9.10 11.31 1.89
C PHE A 80 9.44 10.45 3.12
N LEU A 81 9.37 9.12 3.01
CA LEU A 81 9.74 8.24 4.12
C LEU A 81 11.22 8.37 4.47
N LEU A 82 12.09 8.54 3.46
CA LEU A 82 13.51 8.81 3.68
C LEU A 82 13.73 10.12 4.44
N SER A 83 13.05 11.20 4.07
CA SER A 83 13.22 12.48 4.77
C SER A 83 12.77 12.40 6.24
N LEU A 84 11.70 11.66 6.53
CA LEU A 84 11.28 11.39 7.91
C LEU A 84 12.33 10.59 8.70
N LEU A 85 12.95 9.59 8.06
CA LEU A 85 14.04 8.82 8.67
C LEU A 85 15.24 9.72 8.96
N LEU A 86 15.66 10.54 8.00
CA LEU A 86 16.77 11.46 8.18
C LEU A 86 16.50 12.45 9.31
N LYS A 87 15.32 13.06 9.32
CA LYS A 87 14.91 13.95 10.41
C LYS A 87 15.01 13.26 11.77
N LYS A 88 14.53 12.03 11.90
CA LYS A 88 14.58 11.29 13.18
C LYS A 88 16.01 11.04 13.69
N TYR A 89 16.97 10.84 12.79
CA TYR A 89 18.35 10.47 13.15
C TYR A 89 19.32 11.64 13.22
N TYR A 90 19.00 12.77 12.57
CA TYR A 90 19.94 13.88 12.38
C TYR A 90 19.39 15.26 12.78
N GLU A 91 18.15 15.36 13.25
CA GLU A 91 17.55 16.56 13.88
C GLU A 91 16.94 16.21 15.24
#